data_AF-A0A3N2PCT1-F1
#
_entry.id   AF-A0A3N2PCT1-F1
#
_cell.length_a   1.000
_cell.length_b   1.000
_cell.length_c   1.000
_cell.angle_alpha   90.00
_cell.angle_beta   90.00
_cell.angle_gamma   90.00
#
_symmetry.space_group_name_H-M   'P 1'
#
loop_
_entity.id
_entity.type
_entity.pdbx_description
1 polymer ?
#
loop_
_entity_poly.entity_id
_entity_poly.type
_entity_poly.pdbx_seq_one_letter_code
_entity_poly.pdbx_strand_id
1 'polypeptide(L)'
;MVADQFFDGNAWRSGQGGAEPDFVTWLLYLDCADDPARFDALARWWYAETCRTLLPYVEPVGAARAAVSLTAFEQDASGRGRRRRPAQWADGLTAGCRQLSARWFDVDPGATVSELDVFLDRFPDSRHVRLQVSVGFEGRPGRLPLVVPALVELARASADAADPTYGEIVVNARVLAPATMLDAALGRDPESSAASSRVRLRGYEWVTVCPRELADRLGGPARLRASGAFAEVYPLRHGGVLLRATDDPADYHGDRVRAVFRALAPVLPPGRPSLPPAVPPVGSALLSAVPGVLAGDSGGHDLSRVVLADPRDAGGDRYLELGPGAGQPTVTGPVLN
;
A
#
# COMPACT_ATOMS: atom_id res chain seq x y z
N MET A 1 18.04 -22.58 -7.34
CA MET A 1 19.14 -21.68 -7.74
C MET A 1 18.71 -20.29 -8.20
N VAL A 2 17.41 -19.91 -8.21
CA VAL A 2 16.94 -18.53 -8.53
C VAL A 2 16.31 -17.84 -7.30
N ALA A 3 16.16 -18.55 -6.17
CA ALA A 3 15.66 -17.99 -4.93
C ALA A 3 16.65 -16.98 -4.30
N ASP A 4 17.96 -17.20 -4.45
CA ASP A 4 18.95 -16.40 -3.72
C ASP A 4 19.04 -14.93 -4.19
N GLN A 5 18.77 -14.65 -5.47
CA GLN A 5 18.83 -13.27 -6.00
C GLN A 5 17.67 -12.38 -5.53
N PHE A 6 16.57 -12.96 -5.03
CA PHE A 6 15.42 -12.21 -4.52
C PHE A 6 15.46 -12.01 -3.00
N PHE A 7 16.17 -12.88 -2.27
CA PHE A 7 16.22 -12.87 -0.81
C PHE A 7 17.47 -12.17 -0.24
N ASP A 8 18.41 -11.76 -1.09
CA ASP A 8 19.39 -10.74 -0.72
C ASP A 8 18.67 -9.39 -0.60
N GLY A 9 18.12 -9.13 0.59
CA GLY A 9 17.46 -7.87 0.98
C GLY A 9 18.33 -6.60 0.88
N ASN A 10 19.49 -6.70 0.22
CA ASN A 10 20.40 -5.61 -0.09
C ASN A 10 20.27 -5.11 -1.53
N ALA A 11 19.64 -5.84 -2.47
CA ALA A 11 19.55 -5.37 -3.86
C ALA A 11 18.66 -4.12 -4.03
N TRP A 12 17.76 -3.86 -3.07
CA TRP A 12 16.94 -2.64 -2.99
C TRP A 12 17.63 -1.47 -2.27
N ARG A 13 18.73 -1.73 -1.55
CA ARG A 13 19.53 -0.71 -0.85
C ARG A 13 20.51 -0.09 -1.85
N SER A 14 20.00 0.60 -2.85
CA SER A 14 20.86 1.29 -3.82
C SER A 14 21.59 2.46 -3.15
N GLY A 15 22.91 2.43 -3.28
CA GLY A 15 23.83 3.33 -2.60
C GLY A 15 23.61 4.80 -2.92
N GLN A 16 23.26 5.55 -1.89
CA GLN A 16 23.73 6.91 -1.63
C GLN A 16 23.90 7.00 -0.12
N GLY A 17 25.05 7.47 0.36
CA GLY A 17 25.40 7.53 1.79
C GLY A 17 24.58 8.52 2.63
N GLY A 18 23.33 8.79 2.26
CA GLY A 18 22.36 9.47 3.11
C GLY A 18 21.75 8.46 4.10
N ALA A 19 21.40 8.93 5.29
CA ALA A 19 20.62 8.12 6.23
C ALA A 19 19.35 7.65 5.52
N GLU A 20 19.10 6.33 5.56
CA GLU A 20 17.87 5.76 5.03
C GLU A 20 16.69 6.43 5.74
N PRO A 21 15.66 6.89 5.00
CA PRO A 21 14.53 7.58 5.60
C PRO A 21 13.89 6.66 6.65
N ASP A 22 13.79 7.12 7.89
CA ASP A 22 13.38 6.31 9.04
C ASP A 22 11.85 6.27 9.14
N PHE A 23 11.19 5.39 8.37
CA PHE A 23 9.73 5.31 8.38
C PHE A 23 9.17 3.87 8.34
N VAL A 24 8.01 3.71 8.95
CA VAL A 24 7.26 2.46 9.00
C VAL A 24 5.83 2.71 8.56
N THR A 25 5.25 1.79 7.81
CA THR A 25 3.88 1.89 7.33
C THR A 25 3.10 0.63 7.65
N TRP A 26 1.91 0.79 8.22
CA TRP A 26 0.89 -0.24 8.37
C TRP A 26 -0.12 -0.11 7.24
N LEU A 27 -0.32 -1.19 6.49
CA LEU A 27 -1.29 -1.31 5.41
C LEU A 27 -2.37 -2.32 5.80
N LEU A 28 -3.63 -1.96 5.61
CA LEU A 28 -4.77 -2.83 5.88
C LEU A 28 -5.77 -2.74 4.73
N TYR A 29 -6.14 -3.89 4.18
CA TYR A 29 -7.10 -3.98 3.07
C TYR A 29 -8.36 -4.68 3.53
N LEU A 30 -9.49 -4.08 3.18
CA LEU A 30 -10.82 -4.53 3.54
C LEU A 30 -11.67 -4.64 2.28
N ASP A 31 -12.82 -5.31 2.41
CA ASP A 31 -13.77 -5.54 1.33
C ASP A 31 -15.21 -5.24 1.74
N CYS A 32 -15.38 -4.20 2.57
CA CYS A 32 -16.66 -3.78 3.16
C CYS A 32 -17.14 -2.40 2.71
N ALA A 33 -16.58 -1.81 1.64
CA ALA A 33 -16.98 -0.48 1.18
C ALA A 33 -18.42 -0.46 0.59
N ASP A 34 -19.00 -1.63 0.32
CA ASP A 34 -20.39 -1.83 -0.09
C ASP A 34 -21.41 -1.77 1.06
N ASP A 35 -20.94 -1.75 2.32
CA ASP A 35 -21.75 -1.47 3.52
C ASP A 35 -21.31 -0.13 4.13
N PRO A 36 -21.93 1.00 3.71
CA PRO A 36 -21.50 2.33 4.16
C PRO A 36 -21.59 2.51 5.68
N ALA A 37 -22.60 1.92 6.33
CA ALA A 37 -22.78 2.08 7.77
C ALA A 37 -21.67 1.36 8.56
N ARG A 38 -21.36 0.11 8.18
CA ARG A 38 -20.25 -0.63 8.76
C ARG A 38 -18.91 0.03 8.45
N PHE A 39 -18.70 0.43 7.20
CA PHE A 39 -17.46 1.06 6.78
C PHE A 39 -17.22 2.39 7.51
N ASP A 40 -18.21 3.27 7.60
CA ASP A 40 -18.08 4.56 8.27
C ASP A 40 -17.79 4.40 9.77
N ALA A 41 -18.47 3.45 10.44
CA ALA A 41 -18.20 3.14 11.84
C ALA A 41 -16.76 2.65 12.03
N LEU A 42 -16.30 1.73 11.17
CA LEU A 42 -14.94 1.18 11.22
C LEU A 42 -13.88 2.25 10.92
N ALA A 43 -14.08 3.09 9.89
CA ALA A 43 -13.14 4.14 9.50
C ALA A 43 -13.00 5.22 10.59
N ARG A 44 -14.09 5.56 11.29
CA ARG A 44 -14.06 6.47 12.45
C ARG A 44 -13.32 5.87 13.62
N TRP A 45 -13.64 4.62 13.97
CA TRP A 45 -12.97 3.90 15.04
C TRP A 45 -11.46 3.76 14.75
N TRP A 46 -11.10 3.33 13.55
CA TRP A 46 -9.72 3.12 13.15
C TRP A 46 -8.90 4.41 13.19
N TYR A 47 -9.47 5.52 12.71
CA TYR A 47 -8.84 6.84 12.81
C TYR A 47 -8.60 7.24 14.27
N ALA A 48 -9.63 7.11 15.12
CA ALA A 48 -9.52 7.44 16.54
C ALA A 48 -8.48 6.57 17.25
N GLU A 49 -8.46 5.26 16.97
CA GLU A 49 -7.51 4.30 17.54
C GLU A 49 -6.07 4.57 17.07
N THR A 50 -5.91 4.94 15.81
CA THR A 50 -4.63 5.36 15.24
C THR A 50 -4.10 6.60 15.94
N CYS A 51 -4.94 7.64 16.09
CA CYS A 51 -4.55 8.85 16.81
C CYS A 51 -4.20 8.55 18.26
N ARG A 52 -5.03 7.76 18.96
CA ARG A 52 -4.80 7.37 20.36
C ARG A 52 -3.46 6.65 20.54
N THR A 53 -3.09 5.80 19.59
CA THR A 53 -1.91 4.92 19.69
C THR A 53 -0.64 5.60 19.23
N LEU A 54 -0.69 6.36 18.14
CA LEU A 54 0.52 6.83 17.44
C LEU A 54 0.77 8.33 17.58
N LEU A 55 -0.27 9.15 17.82
CA LEU A 55 -0.10 10.58 17.99
C LEU A 55 0.84 10.96 19.15
N PRO A 56 0.89 10.24 20.29
CA PRO A 56 1.84 10.54 21.37
C PRO A 56 3.33 10.46 20.97
N TYR A 57 3.66 9.77 19.87
CA TYR A 57 5.02 9.70 19.35
C TYR A 57 5.38 10.94 18.52
N VAL A 58 4.38 11.64 18.00
CA VAL A 58 4.49 12.86 17.18
C VAL A 58 4.22 14.13 17.98
N GLU A 59 3.35 14.04 18.98
CA GLU A 59 3.01 15.08 19.94
C GLU A 59 3.37 14.61 21.35
N PRO A 60 4.67 14.51 21.71
CA PRO A 60 5.06 14.07 23.04
C PRO A 60 4.57 15.05 24.10
N VAL A 61 4.37 14.55 25.34
CA VAL A 61 3.86 15.35 26.45
C VAL A 61 4.72 16.60 26.66
N GLY A 62 4.08 17.77 26.59
CA GLY A 62 4.74 19.07 26.73
C GLY A 62 5.18 19.73 25.43
N ALA A 63 5.08 19.05 24.29
CA ALA A 63 5.29 19.66 22.98
C ALA A 63 4.12 20.60 22.61
N ALA A 64 4.40 21.53 21.70
CA ALA A 64 3.33 22.26 21.03
C ALA A 64 2.46 21.27 20.23
N ARG A 65 1.17 21.56 20.13
CA ARG A 65 0.24 20.73 19.36
C ARG A 65 0.64 20.72 17.88
N ALA A 66 0.75 19.53 17.28
CA ALA A 66 1.10 19.42 15.88
C ALA A 66 -0.01 20.00 14.99
N ALA A 67 0.41 20.64 13.91
CA ALA A 67 -0.52 21.09 12.89
C ALA A 67 -1.07 19.86 12.15
N VAL A 68 -2.39 19.79 12.00
CA VAL A 68 -3.06 18.73 11.23
C VAL A 68 -3.61 19.29 9.93
N SER A 69 -3.31 18.63 8.82
CA SER A 69 -3.91 18.90 7.51
C SER A 69 -4.83 17.76 7.12
N LEU A 70 -6.10 18.08 6.90
CA LEU A 70 -7.13 17.15 6.45
C LEU A 70 -7.44 17.43 4.97
N THR A 71 -7.36 16.40 4.14
CA THR A 71 -7.71 16.46 2.71
C THR A 71 -8.62 15.32 2.35
N ALA A 72 -9.71 15.61 1.63
CA ALA A 72 -10.55 14.61 1.00
C ALA A 72 -10.53 14.80 -0.52
N PHE A 73 -10.57 13.70 -1.27
CA PHE A 73 -10.88 13.69 -2.70
C PHE A 73 -12.17 12.91 -2.88
N GLU A 74 -13.16 13.58 -3.44
CA GLU A 74 -14.46 13.01 -3.77
C GLU A 74 -14.58 12.82 -5.27
N GLN A 75 -15.28 11.77 -5.68
CA GLN A 75 -15.64 11.54 -7.07
C GLN A 75 -17.16 11.38 -7.15
N ASP A 76 -17.80 12.13 -8.03
CA ASP A 76 -19.24 11.98 -8.27
C ASP A 76 -19.54 10.83 -9.24
N ALA A 77 -20.84 10.56 -9.47
CA ALA A 77 -21.30 9.50 -10.37
C ALA A 77 -20.87 9.68 -11.83
N SER A 78 -20.44 10.89 -12.24
CA SER A 78 -19.90 11.15 -13.57
C SER A 78 -18.40 10.88 -13.68
N GLY A 79 -17.75 10.49 -12.58
CA GLY A 79 -16.31 10.31 -12.50
C GLY A 79 -15.55 11.61 -12.24
N ARG A 80 -16.24 12.75 -12.07
CA ARG A 80 -15.58 14.03 -11.85
C ARG A 80 -15.07 14.13 -10.41
N GLY A 81 -13.77 14.37 -10.29
CA GLY A 81 -13.09 14.54 -9.01
C GLY A 81 -13.19 15.95 -8.44
N ARG A 82 -13.30 16.07 -7.11
CA ARG A 82 -13.20 17.33 -6.38
C ARG A 82 -12.40 17.15 -5.09
N ARG A 83 -11.41 18.01 -4.89
CA ARG A 83 -10.68 18.10 -3.61
C ARG A 83 -11.44 18.97 -2.61
N ARG A 84 -11.47 18.54 -1.35
CA ARG A 84 -12.05 19.25 -0.20
C ARG A 84 -11.07 19.27 0.97
N ARG A 85 -11.26 20.22 1.88
CA ARG A 85 -10.57 20.32 3.17
C ARG A 85 -11.61 20.16 4.28
N PRO A 86 -11.88 18.93 4.75
CA PRO A 86 -12.83 18.72 5.83
C PRO A 86 -12.30 19.31 7.15
N ALA A 87 -13.20 19.76 8.02
CA ALA A 87 -12.81 20.30 9.32
C ALA A 87 -12.47 19.17 10.31
N GLN A 88 -13.15 18.03 10.19
CA GLN A 88 -12.90 16.82 10.96
C GLN A 88 -12.80 15.61 10.02
N TRP A 89 -12.12 14.55 10.45
CA TRP A 89 -12.05 13.27 9.71
C TRP A 89 -13.44 12.77 9.28
N ALA A 90 -14.39 12.83 10.22
CA ALA A 90 -15.79 12.51 10.03
C ALA A 90 -16.46 13.20 8.83
N ASP A 91 -16.09 14.45 8.55
CA ASP A 91 -16.70 15.25 7.48
C ASP A 91 -16.20 14.84 6.08
N GLY A 92 -15.07 14.12 6.04
CA GLY A 92 -14.48 13.58 4.82
C GLY A 92 -15.05 12.22 4.41
N LEU A 93 -15.72 11.50 5.31
CA LEU A 93 -16.32 10.18 5.06
C LEU A 93 -17.69 10.33 4.40
N THR A 94 -17.71 10.79 3.16
CA THR A 94 -18.93 10.90 2.35
C THR A 94 -19.11 9.68 1.44
N ALA A 95 -20.32 9.52 0.89
CA ALA A 95 -20.59 8.48 -0.11
C ALA A 95 -19.66 8.59 -1.33
N GLY A 96 -19.36 9.83 -1.77
CA GLY A 96 -18.44 10.09 -2.88
C GLY A 96 -16.96 10.10 -2.49
N CYS A 97 -16.61 9.90 -1.22
CA CYS A 97 -15.21 9.89 -0.77
C CYS A 97 -14.45 8.76 -1.48
N ARG A 98 -13.42 9.12 -2.26
CA ARG A 98 -12.47 8.19 -2.85
C ARG A 98 -11.20 8.12 -2.02
N GLN A 99 -10.70 9.26 -1.57
CA GLN A 99 -9.51 9.34 -0.74
C GLN A 99 -9.74 10.30 0.43
N LEU A 100 -9.23 9.95 1.60
CA LEU A 100 -9.20 10.80 2.77
C LEU A 100 -7.85 10.67 3.46
N SER A 101 -7.22 11.79 3.79
CA SER A 101 -5.95 11.79 4.52
C SER A 101 -5.93 12.83 5.64
N ALA A 102 -5.26 12.48 6.73
CA ALA A 102 -4.90 13.35 7.83
C ALA A 102 -3.40 13.29 8.04
N ARG A 103 -2.73 14.44 7.99
CA ARG A 103 -1.28 14.54 8.13
C ARG A 103 -0.93 15.44 9.29
N TRP A 104 -0.08 14.93 10.18
CA TRP A 104 0.51 15.69 11.27
C TRP A 104 1.95 16.02 10.93
N PHE A 105 2.28 17.30 11.06
CA PHE A 105 3.62 17.81 10.84
C PHE A 105 4.24 18.13 12.19
N ASP A 106 5.51 17.74 12.37
CA ASP A 106 6.28 18.12 13.56
C ASP A 106 6.26 19.66 13.71
N VAL A 107 6.26 20.11 14.95
CA VAL A 107 6.41 21.52 15.31
C VAL A 107 7.89 21.89 15.45
N ASP A 108 8.81 20.93 15.44
CA ASP A 108 10.25 21.20 15.39
C ASP A 108 10.61 21.88 14.06
N PRO A 109 11.10 23.15 14.07
CA PRO A 109 11.51 23.85 12.87
C PRO A 109 12.69 23.19 12.12
N GLY A 110 13.37 22.19 12.72
CA GLY A 110 14.40 21.38 12.08
C GLY A 110 13.89 20.12 11.37
N ALA A 111 12.63 19.72 11.56
CA ALA A 111 12.06 18.52 10.93
C ALA A 111 11.60 18.81 9.49
N THR A 112 11.99 17.94 8.55
CA THR A 112 11.73 18.15 7.12
C THR A 112 10.40 17.57 6.62
N VAL A 113 9.77 16.61 7.32
CA VAL A 113 8.63 15.84 6.78
C VAL A 113 7.59 15.47 7.86
N SER A 114 6.34 15.30 7.43
CA SER A 114 5.21 14.79 8.25
C SER A 114 5.60 13.54 9.02
N GLU A 115 5.29 13.50 10.31
CA GLU A 115 5.62 12.35 11.14
C GLU A 115 4.55 11.28 11.15
N LEU A 116 3.29 11.64 10.92
CA LEU A 116 2.17 10.72 10.88
C LEU A 116 1.25 11.07 9.70
N ASP A 117 1.06 10.12 8.79
CA ASP A 117 0.06 10.17 7.73
C ASP A 117 -0.95 9.05 7.97
N VAL A 118 -2.24 9.40 8.03
CA VAL A 118 -3.35 8.47 8.15
C VAL A 118 -4.20 8.62 6.89
N PHE A 119 -4.33 7.53 6.15
CA PHE A 119 -4.78 7.55 4.78
C PHE A 119 -5.82 6.45 4.54
N LEU A 120 -6.85 6.79 3.80
CA LEU A 120 -7.95 5.93 3.37
C LEU A 120 -8.13 6.12 1.88
N ASP A 121 -8.26 5.02 1.16
CA ASP A 121 -8.38 4.99 -0.29
C ASP A 121 -9.32 3.88 -0.74
N ARG A 122 -10.42 4.27 -1.38
CA ARG A 122 -11.43 3.37 -1.94
C ARG A 122 -11.11 3.10 -3.39
N PHE A 123 -11.01 1.82 -3.72
CA PHE A 123 -10.76 1.39 -5.08
C PHE A 123 -11.94 1.83 -5.98
N PRO A 124 -11.65 2.34 -7.20
CA PRO A 124 -12.66 2.60 -8.22
C PRO A 124 -13.64 1.43 -8.37
N ASP A 125 -14.94 1.75 -8.35
CA ASP A 125 -16.05 0.82 -8.62
C ASP A 125 -15.97 -0.54 -7.93
N SER A 126 -15.42 -0.54 -6.71
CA SER A 126 -15.03 -1.73 -5.99
C SER A 126 -15.44 -1.64 -4.52
N ARG A 127 -15.70 -2.80 -3.92
CA ARG A 127 -15.94 -2.90 -2.47
C ARG A 127 -14.66 -2.81 -1.64
N HIS A 128 -13.50 -2.73 -2.31
CA HIS A 128 -12.20 -2.73 -1.67
C HIS A 128 -11.79 -1.35 -1.19
N VAL A 129 -11.19 -1.33 -0.01
CA VAL A 129 -10.65 -0.13 0.61
C VAL A 129 -9.31 -0.46 1.24
N ARG A 130 -8.37 0.46 1.08
CA ARG A 130 -7.08 0.46 1.74
C ARG A 130 -7.10 1.50 2.85
N LEU A 131 -6.72 1.07 4.04
CA LEU A 131 -6.37 1.92 5.16
C LEU A 131 -4.85 1.85 5.32
N GLN A 132 -4.22 3.00 5.51
CA GLN A 132 -2.76 3.11 5.62
C GLN A 132 -2.41 4.08 6.74
N VAL A 133 -1.45 3.69 7.56
CA VAL A 133 -0.79 4.60 8.50
C VAL A 133 0.69 4.58 8.24
N SER A 134 1.30 5.75 8.04
CA SER A 134 2.75 5.89 7.91
C SER A 134 3.27 6.75 9.05
N VAL A 135 4.30 6.29 9.74
CA VAL A 135 5.04 7.06 10.75
C VAL A 135 6.48 7.24 10.31
N GLY A 136 6.99 8.47 10.32
CA GLY A 136 8.33 8.81 9.89
C GLY A 136 9.07 9.72 10.86
N PHE A 137 10.36 9.47 11.06
CA PHE A 137 11.24 10.28 11.91
C PHE A 137 12.44 10.80 11.11
N GLU A 138 12.17 11.42 9.96
CA GLU A 138 13.24 11.96 9.11
C GLU A 138 14.15 12.91 9.91
N GLY A 139 15.46 12.70 9.79
CA GLY A 139 16.48 13.45 10.54
C GLY A 139 16.68 13.02 12.01
N ARG A 140 15.92 12.03 12.51
CA ARG A 140 15.98 11.57 13.92
C ARG A 140 16.15 10.05 14.00
N PRO A 141 17.36 9.53 13.69
CA PRO A 141 17.59 8.09 13.65
C PRO A 141 17.36 7.42 15.02
N GLY A 142 16.88 6.18 14.98
CA GLY A 142 16.69 5.35 16.18
C GLY A 142 15.36 5.59 16.89
N ARG A 143 14.44 6.35 16.28
CA ARG A 143 13.08 6.55 16.80
C ARG A 143 12.12 5.45 16.38
N LEU A 144 12.36 4.81 15.23
CA LEU A 144 11.50 3.73 14.72
C LEU A 144 11.27 2.58 15.72
N PRO A 145 12.30 2.06 16.42
CA PRO A 145 12.09 0.99 17.40
C PRO A 145 11.11 1.36 18.52
N LEU A 146 10.90 2.65 18.79
CA LEU A 146 9.96 3.12 19.81
C LEU A 146 8.50 3.00 19.35
N VAL A 147 8.22 3.18 18.06
CA VAL A 147 6.85 3.17 17.52
C VAL A 147 6.44 1.79 17.00
N VAL A 148 7.38 0.97 16.56
CA VAL A 148 7.11 -0.35 15.97
C VAL A 148 6.22 -1.24 16.87
N PRO A 149 6.47 -1.38 18.19
CA PRO A 149 5.58 -2.15 19.06
C PRO A 149 4.14 -1.63 19.07
N ALA A 150 3.97 -0.30 19.17
CA ALA A 150 2.64 0.33 19.15
C ALA A 150 1.92 0.12 17.81
N LEU A 151 2.66 0.11 16.70
CA LEU A 151 2.11 -0.17 15.38
C LEU A 151 1.66 -1.62 15.23
N VAL A 152 2.41 -2.59 15.80
CA VAL A 152 2.00 -4.00 15.84
C VAL A 152 0.71 -4.18 16.66
N GLU A 153 0.59 -3.50 17.80
CA GLU A 153 -0.64 -3.50 18.59
C GLU A 153 -1.82 -2.89 17.84
N LEU A 154 -1.61 -1.76 17.15
CA LEU A 154 -2.62 -1.15 16.28
C LEU A 154 -3.04 -2.11 15.17
N ALA A 155 -2.09 -2.81 14.54
CA ALA A 155 -2.35 -3.79 13.50
C ALA A 155 -3.22 -4.95 14.04
N ARG A 156 -2.90 -5.47 15.23
CA ARG A 156 -3.68 -6.51 15.91
C ARG A 156 -5.10 -6.04 16.21
N ALA A 157 -5.25 -4.88 16.86
CA ALA A 157 -6.55 -4.30 17.20
C ALA A 157 -7.40 -4.05 15.95
N SER A 158 -6.79 -3.51 14.89
CA SER A 158 -7.45 -3.23 13.61
C SER A 158 -7.89 -4.51 12.91
N ALA A 159 -7.03 -5.52 12.86
CA ALA A 159 -7.32 -6.79 12.22
C ALA A 159 -8.41 -7.57 12.97
N ASP A 160 -8.40 -7.53 14.31
CA ASP A 160 -9.52 -8.01 15.11
C ASP A 160 -10.78 -7.23 14.74
N ALA A 161 -10.75 -5.90 14.74
CA ALA A 161 -11.91 -5.05 14.45
C ALA A 161 -12.55 -5.25 13.05
N ALA A 162 -11.75 -5.54 12.03
CA ALA A 162 -12.17 -5.28 10.65
C ALA A 162 -12.57 -6.50 9.82
N ASP A 163 -12.14 -7.71 10.18
CA ASP A 163 -12.12 -8.88 9.27
C ASP A 163 -11.40 -8.56 7.94
N PRO A 164 -10.10 -8.23 7.99
CA PRO A 164 -9.38 -7.76 6.82
C PRO A 164 -9.14 -8.88 5.81
N THR A 165 -9.06 -8.49 4.53
CA THR A 165 -8.67 -9.42 3.46
C THR A 165 -7.17 -9.53 3.30
N TYR A 166 -6.40 -8.54 3.79
CA TYR A 166 -4.94 -8.54 3.82
C TYR A 166 -4.42 -7.41 4.74
N GLY A 167 -3.21 -7.54 5.28
CA GLY A 167 -2.49 -6.42 5.87
C GLY A 167 -1.00 -6.72 6.03
N GLU A 168 -0.17 -5.69 6.11
CA GLU A 168 1.28 -5.81 6.29
C GLU A 168 1.89 -4.58 6.97
N ILE A 169 2.97 -4.77 7.75
CA ILE A 169 3.82 -3.66 8.18
C ILE A 169 5.10 -3.67 7.33
N VAL A 170 5.36 -2.57 6.65
CA VAL A 170 6.57 -2.35 5.84
C VAL A 170 7.47 -1.30 6.48
N VAL A 171 8.78 -1.49 6.42
CA VAL A 171 9.78 -0.50 6.83
C VAL A 171 10.46 0.05 5.58
N ASN A 172 10.61 1.37 5.50
CA ASN A 172 11.27 2.10 4.41
C ASN A 172 10.71 1.85 3.00
N ALA A 173 9.46 1.37 2.88
CA ALA A 173 8.79 1.20 1.60
C ALA A 173 8.36 2.57 1.03
N ARG A 174 9.15 3.10 0.07
CA ARG A 174 8.86 4.40 -0.58
C ARG A 174 7.58 4.41 -1.44
N VAL A 175 6.82 3.33 -1.43
CA VAL A 175 5.72 3.08 -2.35
C VAL A 175 4.41 3.39 -1.65
N LEU A 176 3.82 4.56 -1.96
CA LEU A 176 2.43 4.90 -1.63
C LEU A 176 1.42 4.22 -2.57
N ALA A 177 1.87 3.32 -3.45
CA ALA A 177 1.03 2.69 -4.46
C ALA A 177 0.07 1.65 -3.83
N PRO A 178 -1.11 1.43 -4.44
CA PRO A 178 -2.05 0.40 -4.01
C PRO A 178 -1.53 -1.04 -4.21
N ALA A 179 -0.41 -1.20 -4.93
CA ALA A 179 0.30 -2.46 -5.11
C ALA A 179 1.13 -2.81 -3.87
N THR A 180 1.07 -4.07 -3.43
CA THR A 180 2.11 -4.60 -2.53
C THR A 180 3.43 -4.77 -3.28
N MET A 181 4.55 -4.96 -2.58
CA MET A 181 5.83 -5.25 -3.24
C MET A 181 5.76 -6.54 -4.08
N LEU A 182 5.03 -7.55 -3.61
CA LEU A 182 4.84 -8.79 -4.37
C LEU A 182 3.96 -8.56 -5.60
N ASP A 183 2.93 -7.72 -5.52
CA ASP A 183 2.13 -7.34 -6.69
C ASP A 183 3.00 -6.65 -7.74
N ALA A 184 3.82 -5.67 -7.32
CA ALA A 184 4.73 -4.97 -8.21
C ALA A 184 5.74 -5.93 -8.86
N ALA A 185 6.36 -6.81 -8.07
CA ALA A 185 7.34 -7.77 -8.56
C ALA A 185 6.73 -8.84 -9.49
N LEU A 186 5.43 -9.12 -9.38
CA LEU A 186 4.73 -10.05 -10.26
C LEU A 186 4.00 -9.35 -11.41
N GLY A 187 4.08 -8.03 -11.52
CA GLY A 187 3.35 -7.25 -12.52
C GLY A 187 1.83 -7.41 -12.39
N ARG A 188 1.31 -7.58 -11.16
CA ARG A 188 -0.12 -7.76 -10.90
C ARG A 188 -0.82 -6.41 -10.80
N ASP A 189 -1.98 -6.33 -11.44
CA ASP A 189 -2.90 -5.21 -11.26
C ASP A 189 -3.36 -5.13 -9.79
N PRO A 190 -3.24 -3.96 -9.12
CA PRO A 190 -3.60 -3.83 -7.71
C PRO A 190 -5.07 -4.09 -7.40
N GLU A 191 -5.99 -3.69 -8.28
CA GLU A 191 -7.43 -3.87 -8.06
C GLU A 191 -7.81 -5.35 -8.16
N SER A 192 -7.31 -6.03 -9.18
CA SER A 192 -7.45 -7.48 -9.36
C SER A 192 -6.79 -8.28 -8.24
N SER A 193 -5.66 -7.80 -7.72
CA SER A 193 -5.00 -8.39 -6.55
C SER A 193 -5.84 -8.21 -5.28
N ALA A 194 -6.41 -7.02 -5.06
CA ALA A 194 -7.34 -6.75 -3.97
C ALA A 194 -8.59 -7.65 -4.05
N ALA A 195 -9.19 -7.78 -5.24
CA ALA A 195 -10.33 -8.66 -5.49
C ALA A 195 -10.06 -10.14 -5.18
N SER A 196 -8.82 -10.59 -5.36
CA SER A 196 -8.42 -11.97 -5.10
C SER A 196 -7.81 -12.20 -3.72
N SER A 197 -7.78 -11.20 -2.84
CA SER A 197 -7.06 -11.23 -1.55
C SER A 197 -7.49 -12.34 -0.57
N ARG A 198 -8.75 -12.75 -0.60
CA ARG A 198 -9.24 -13.91 0.18
C ARG A 198 -8.87 -15.28 -0.43
N VAL A 199 -8.42 -15.30 -1.68
CA VAL A 199 -8.05 -16.52 -2.43
C VAL A 199 -6.53 -16.62 -2.62
N ARG A 200 -5.83 -15.49 -2.71
CA ARG A 200 -4.37 -15.40 -2.86
C ARG A 200 -3.85 -14.30 -1.96
N LEU A 201 -2.82 -14.62 -1.19
CA LEU A 201 -2.17 -13.65 -0.34
C LEU A 201 -1.48 -12.59 -1.22
N ARG A 202 -1.72 -11.31 -0.94
CA ARG A 202 -1.27 -10.22 -1.82
C ARG A 202 0.23 -9.96 -1.75
N GLY A 203 0.80 -10.09 -0.55
CA GLY A 203 2.22 -9.93 -0.27
C GLY A 203 2.57 -10.66 1.03
N TYR A 204 3.79 -10.44 1.51
CA TYR A 204 4.18 -10.90 2.84
C TYR A 204 5.39 -10.09 3.30
N GLU A 205 5.37 -9.78 4.59
CA GLU A 205 6.36 -8.98 5.29
C GLU A 205 6.65 -9.55 6.67
N TRP A 206 7.59 -8.93 7.38
CA TRP A 206 7.92 -9.30 8.75
C TRP A 206 6.69 -9.30 9.69
N VAL A 207 5.69 -8.45 9.43
CA VAL A 207 4.33 -8.60 9.96
C VAL A 207 3.34 -8.70 8.81
N THR A 208 2.52 -9.74 8.80
CA THR A 208 1.51 -10.02 7.77
C THR A 208 0.19 -10.44 8.41
N VAL A 209 -0.93 -9.93 7.92
CA VAL A 209 -2.28 -10.40 8.27
C VAL A 209 -2.83 -11.24 7.13
N CYS A 210 -3.18 -12.48 7.44
CA CYS A 210 -3.84 -13.42 6.54
C CYS A 210 -5.32 -13.57 6.92
N PRO A 211 -6.25 -13.46 5.95
CA PRO A 211 -7.67 -13.68 6.21
C PRO A 211 -7.94 -15.16 6.51
N ARG A 212 -9.11 -15.44 7.09
CA ARG A 212 -9.51 -16.77 7.56
C ARG A 212 -9.33 -17.85 6.49
N GLU A 213 -9.78 -17.59 5.27
CA GLU A 213 -9.76 -18.54 4.16
C GLU A 213 -8.34 -19.01 3.82
N LEU A 214 -7.37 -18.09 3.94
CA LEU A 214 -5.97 -18.40 3.71
C LEU A 214 -5.33 -19.06 4.93
N ALA A 215 -5.68 -18.63 6.14
CA ALA A 215 -5.25 -19.26 7.38
C ALA A 215 -5.67 -20.75 7.44
N ASP A 216 -6.92 -21.05 7.07
CA ASP A 216 -7.45 -22.42 7.01
C ASP A 216 -6.69 -23.28 5.99
N ARG A 217 -6.41 -22.74 4.80
CA ARG A 217 -5.61 -23.42 3.75
C ARG A 217 -4.16 -23.66 4.16
N LEU A 218 -3.62 -22.81 5.04
CA LEU A 218 -2.31 -22.98 5.66
C LEU A 218 -2.31 -23.99 6.82
N GLY A 219 -3.48 -24.58 7.13
CA GLY A 219 -3.68 -25.54 8.21
C GLY A 219 -3.84 -24.92 9.59
N GLY A 220 -4.21 -23.63 9.63
CA GLY A 220 -4.56 -22.90 10.84
C GLY A 220 -3.36 -22.45 11.69
N PRO A 221 -3.63 -21.72 12.80
CA PRO A 221 -2.61 -21.11 13.63
C PRO A 221 -1.59 -22.12 14.21
N ALA A 222 -2.04 -23.32 14.59
CA ALA A 222 -1.16 -24.33 15.18
C ALA A 222 -0.09 -24.83 14.19
N ARG A 223 -0.48 -25.11 12.94
CA ARG A 223 0.46 -25.52 11.89
C ARG A 223 1.42 -24.40 11.53
N LEU A 224 0.94 -23.15 11.50
CA LEU A 224 1.78 -21.98 11.26
C LEU A 224 2.82 -21.79 12.37
N ARG A 225 2.47 -22.00 13.64
CA ARG A 225 3.46 -22.01 14.75
C ARG A 225 4.48 -23.14 14.59
N ALA A 226 4.01 -24.35 14.29
CA ALA A 226 4.87 -25.52 14.11
C ALA A 226 5.85 -25.38 12.93
N SER A 227 5.60 -24.48 11.98
CA SER A 227 6.51 -24.21 10.86
C SER A 227 7.85 -23.58 11.30
N GLY A 228 7.90 -22.95 12.48
CA GLY A 228 9.08 -22.21 12.97
C GLY A 228 9.40 -20.93 12.19
N ALA A 229 8.59 -20.57 11.18
CA ALA A 229 8.80 -19.39 10.35
C ALA A 229 8.51 -18.07 11.09
N PHE A 230 7.65 -18.11 12.12
CA PHE A 230 7.14 -16.94 12.82
C PHE A 230 7.53 -16.93 14.29
N ALA A 231 8.02 -15.79 14.79
CA ALA A 231 8.19 -15.52 16.21
C ALA A 231 6.84 -15.46 16.94
N GLU A 232 5.80 -14.95 16.27
CA GLU A 232 4.44 -14.91 16.80
C GLU A 232 3.40 -15.30 15.73
N VAL A 233 2.40 -16.07 16.16
CA VAL A 233 1.17 -16.32 15.40
C VAL A 233 0.00 -16.00 16.31
N TYR A 234 -0.69 -14.91 16.00
CA TYR A 234 -1.85 -14.42 16.75
C TYR A 234 -3.15 -14.72 15.99
N PRO A 235 -4.03 -15.61 16.50
CA PRO A 235 -5.34 -15.85 15.91
C PRO A 235 -6.24 -14.64 16.08
N LEU A 236 -6.87 -14.20 15.00
CA LEU A 236 -7.78 -13.06 14.99
C LEU A 236 -9.22 -13.51 15.27
N ARG A 237 -10.05 -12.62 15.79
CA ARG A 237 -11.44 -12.91 16.20
C ARG A 237 -12.32 -13.46 15.07
N HIS A 238 -12.04 -13.10 13.82
CA HIS A 238 -12.79 -13.54 12.64
C HIS A 238 -12.20 -14.77 11.95
N GLY A 239 -11.22 -15.43 12.59
CA GLY A 239 -10.59 -16.66 12.10
C GLY A 239 -9.35 -16.45 11.23
N GLY A 240 -9.00 -15.20 10.92
CA GLY A 240 -7.70 -14.87 10.31
C GLY A 240 -6.53 -15.04 11.29
N VAL A 241 -5.32 -14.70 10.83
CA VAL A 241 -4.10 -14.69 11.67
C VAL A 241 -3.26 -13.46 11.39
N LEU A 242 -2.69 -12.88 12.45
CA LEU A 242 -1.54 -11.97 12.35
C LEU A 242 -0.27 -12.79 12.59
N LEU A 243 0.67 -12.66 11.67
CA LEU A 243 1.92 -13.39 11.63
C LEU A 243 3.06 -12.41 11.80
N ARG A 244 3.89 -12.60 12.82
CA ARG A 244 5.11 -11.84 13.03
C ARG A 244 6.31 -12.76 12.86
N ALA A 245 7.10 -12.53 11.82
CA ALA A 245 8.27 -13.32 11.45
C ALA A 245 9.41 -13.17 12.49
N THR A 246 9.64 -11.95 12.96
CA THR A 246 10.73 -11.55 13.88
C THR A 246 10.25 -10.51 14.87
N ASP A 247 10.92 -10.40 16.01
CA ASP A 247 10.59 -9.38 17.02
C ASP A 247 10.99 -7.98 16.56
N ASP A 248 12.10 -7.88 15.82
CA ASP A 248 12.60 -6.65 15.20
C ASP A 248 12.54 -6.78 13.66
N PRO A 249 12.05 -5.76 12.91
CA PRO A 249 12.11 -5.76 11.46
C PRO A 249 13.52 -5.92 10.88
N ALA A 250 14.57 -5.47 11.58
CA ALA A 250 15.96 -5.57 11.13
C ALA A 250 16.43 -7.03 10.98
N ASP A 251 15.85 -7.96 11.74
CA ASP A 251 16.17 -9.39 11.67
C ASP A 251 15.43 -10.13 10.53
N TYR A 252 14.50 -9.45 9.83
CA TYR A 252 13.73 -10.03 8.74
C TYR A 252 14.52 -10.05 7.43
N HIS A 253 15.51 -10.93 7.35
CA HIS A 253 16.35 -11.10 6.17
C HIS A 253 16.76 -12.58 5.95
N GLY A 254 17.25 -12.90 4.74
CA GLY A 254 17.88 -14.18 4.42
C GLY A 254 17.01 -15.40 4.74
N ASP A 255 17.46 -16.25 5.66
CA ASP A 255 16.77 -17.49 6.03
C ASP A 255 15.38 -17.27 6.60
N ARG A 256 15.16 -16.16 7.30
CA ARG A 256 13.85 -15.84 7.86
C ARG A 256 12.83 -15.56 6.75
N VAL A 257 13.20 -14.75 5.76
CA VAL A 257 12.34 -14.47 4.60
C VAL A 257 12.07 -15.76 3.82
N ARG A 258 13.09 -16.61 3.62
CA ARG A 258 12.93 -17.93 2.99
C ARG A 258 11.98 -18.85 3.76
N ALA A 259 12.04 -18.84 5.09
CA ALA A 259 11.16 -19.63 5.95
C ALA A 259 9.70 -19.16 5.84
N VAL A 260 9.46 -17.83 5.90
CA VAL A 260 8.14 -17.23 5.70
C VAL A 260 7.60 -17.55 4.32
N PHE A 261 8.40 -17.39 3.27
CA PHE A 261 8.01 -17.76 1.91
C PHE A 261 7.56 -19.23 1.83
N ARG A 262 8.34 -20.18 2.36
CA ARG A 262 7.96 -21.60 2.35
C ARG A 262 6.67 -21.87 3.13
N ALA A 263 6.47 -21.20 4.27
CA ALA A 263 5.26 -21.34 5.07
C ALA A 263 4.03 -20.81 4.33
N LEU A 264 4.15 -19.68 3.61
CA LEU A 264 3.04 -19.01 2.92
C LEU A 264 2.84 -19.46 1.46
N ALA A 265 3.79 -20.16 0.85
CA ALA A 265 3.77 -20.60 -0.55
C ALA A 265 2.44 -21.22 -1.02
N PRO A 266 1.71 -22.05 -0.23
CA PRO A 266 0.44 -22.63 -0.66
C PRO A 266 -0.68 -21.61 -0.98
N VAL A 267 -0.58 -20.38 -0.48
CA VAL A 267 -1.57 -19.32 -0.68
C VAL A 267 -1.03 -18.15 -1.50
N LEU A 268 0.25 -18.13 -1.85
CA LEU A 268 0.81 -17.10 -2.72
C LEU A 268 0.27 -17.21 -4.16
N PRO A 269 0.22 -16.10 -4.91
CA PRO A 269 -0.01 -16.13 -6.35
C PRO A 269 1.11 -16.92 -7.06
N PRO A 270 0.79 -17.63 -8.15
CA PRO A 270 1.82 -18.24 -8.98
C PRO A 270 2.64 -17.15 -9.69
N GLY A 271 3.89 -17.46 -10.04
CA GLY A 271 4.74 -16.58 -10.82
C GLY A 271 6.19 -16.58 -10.33
N ARG A 272 7.05 -15.95 -11.11
CA ARG A 272 8.41 -15.62 -10.69
C ARG A 272 8.49 -14.10 -10.60
N PRO A 273 8.85 -13.55 -9.44
CA PRO A 273 9.14 -12.13 -9.32
C PRO A 273 10.13 -11.70 -10.41
N SER A 274 9.79 -10.67 -11.18
CA SER A 274 10.73 -9.94 -12.01
C SER A 274 11.35 -8.84 -11.17
N LEU A 275 12.64 -8.55 -11.39
CA LEU A 275 13.20 -7.31 -10.89
C LEU A 275 12.34 -6.18 -11.48
N PRO A 276 11.69 -5.33 -10.67
CA PRO A 276 11.06 -4.13 -11.21
C PRO A 276 12.12 -3.35 -12.03
N PRO A 277 11.68 -2.70 -13.11
CA PRO A 277 12.57 -1.84 -13.88
C PRO A 277 13.27 -0.87 -12.92
N ALA A 278 14.58 -0.70 -13.08
CA ALA A 278 15.35 0.22 -12.23
C ALA A 278 14.68 1.58 -12.29
N VAL A 279 14.05 1.99 -11.18
CA VAL A 279 13.51 3.34 -11.06
C VAL A 279 14.73 4.26 -11.10
N PRO A 280 14.90 5.12 -12.11
CA PRO A 280 16.00 6.08 -12.10
C PRO A 280 15.93 6.87 -10.79
N PRO A 281 17.07 7.20 -10.16
CA PRO A 281 17.06 7.90 -8.89
C PRO A 281 16.23 9.17 -9.03
N VAL A 282 15.09 9.17 -8.35
CA VAL A 282 14.21 10.31 -8.30
C VAL A 282 14.96 11.35 -7.48
N GLY A 283 15.63 12.30 -8.15
CA GLY A 283 16.05 13.54 -7.49
C GLY A 283 14.83 14.11 -6.76
N SER A 284 15.03 14.63 -5.55
CA SER A 284 14.06 14.95 -4.47
C SER A 284 12.80 15.78 -4.80
N ALA A 285 12.19 15.65 -5.98
CA ALA A 285 11.13 16.48 -6.51
C ALA A 285 9.74 15.82 -6.47
N LEU A 286 9.61 14.52 -6.16
CA LEU A 286 8.28 13.89 -5.98
C LEU A 286 7.67 14.09 -4.59
N LEU A 287 8.39 14.74 -3.66
CA LEU A 287 7.82 15.24 -2.39
C LEU A 287 7.14 16.62 -2.53
N SER A 288 7.14 17.22 -3.72
CA SER A 288 6.49 18.51 -3.97
C SER A 288 5.19 18.38 -4.77
N ALA A 289 4.18 17.76 -4.16
CA ALA A 289 2.77 18.00 -4.50
C ALA A 289 2.03 18.74 -3.37
N VAL A 290 2.76 19.58 -2.62
CA VAL A 290 2.21 20.60 -1.73
C VAL A 290 2.42 21.98 -2.38
N PRO A 291 1.38 22.60 -2.94
CA PRO A 291 1.38 24.03 -3.16
C PRO A 291 1.13 24.77 -1.85
N GLY A 292 2.09 25.61 -1.47
CA GLY A 292 1.84 26.85 -0.74
C GLY A 292 1.90 26.78 0.78
N VAL A 293 3.08 27.05 1.34
CA VAL A 293 3.28 28.04 2.41
C VAL A 293 4.70 28.58 2.25
N LEU A 294 4.88 29.73 1.61
CA LEU A 294 5.80 30.80 2.00
C LEU A 294 5.60 32.02 1.07
N ALA A 295 5.19 33.13 1.69
CA ALA A 295 5.21 34.51 1.22
C ALA A 295 4.37 34.90 -0.01
N GLY A 296 3.72 36.06 0.09
CA GLY A 296 2.71 36.51 -0.85
C GLY A 296 3.26 36.81 -2.23
N ASP A 297 2.50 36.37 -3.24
CA ASP A 297 2.54 36.98 -4.56
C ASP A 297 1.13 37.01 -5.14
N SER A 298 0.74 38.16 -5.66
CA SER A 298 -0.57 38.44 -6.23
C SER A 298 -0.51 38.19 -7.74
N GLY A 299 -0.50 36.93 -8.15
CA GLY A 299 -0.44 36.54 -9.55
C GLY A 299 -1.19 35.24 -9.78
N GLY A 300 -2.38 35.34 -10.38
CA GLY A 300 -3.21 34.18 -10.70
C GLY A 300 -2.57 33.31 -11.78
N HIS A 301 -2.47 32.01 -11.51
CA HIS A 301 -2.35 30.98 -12.53
C HIS A 301 -3.37 29.87 -12.28
N ASP A 302 -4.25 29.70 -13.26
CA ASP A 302 -5.24 28.64 -13.37
C ASP A 302 -4.53 27.30 -13.64
N LEU A 303 -4.60 26.38 -12.66
CA LEU A 303 -4.03 25.03 -12.73
C LEU A 303 -5.12 23.96 -12.89
N SER A 304 -6.21 24.26 -13.60
CA SER A 304 -7.33 23.33 -13.85
C SER A 304 -7.03 22.19 -14.86
N ARG A 305 -5.77 21.94 -15.24
CA ARG A 305 -5.42 20.85 -16.17
C ARG A 305 -4.22 20.03 -15.69
N VAL A 306 -4.48 19.11 -14.77
CA VAL A 306 -3.76 17.85 -14.70
C VAL A 306 -4.78 16.76 -15.01
N VAL A 307 -4.80 16.34 -16.27
CA VAL A 307 -5.57 15.18 -16.74
C VAL A 307 -4.75 13.95 -16.38
N LEU A 308 -5.28 13.09 -15.51
CA LEU A 308 -4.79 11.73 -15.33
C LEU A 308 -5.01 11.01 -16.66
N ALA A 309 -3.96 10.45 -17.26
CA ALA A 309 -4.05 9.68 -18.49
C ALA A 309 -4.99 8.48 -18.30
N ASP A 310 -5.95 8.32 -19.21
CA ASP A 310 -6.83 7.16 -19.31
C ASP A 310 -5.99 5.92 -19.68
N PRO A 311 -6.07 4.80 -18.95
CA PRO A 311 -5.31 3.58 -19.25
C PRO A 311 -5.73 2.88 -20.57
N ARG A 312 -6.68 3.43 -21.33
CA ARG A 312 -7.12 2.87 -22.63
C ARG A 312 -6.33 3.35 -23.85
N ASP A 313 -5.37 4.27 -23.70
CA ASP A 313 -4.55 4.77 -24.83
C ASP A 313 -3.25 3.98 -25.09
N ALA A 314 -3.06 2.81 -24.46
CA ALA A 314 -1.97 1.90 -24.78
C ALA A 314 -2.35 0.90 -25.88
N GLY A 315 -2.76 1.41 -27.04
CA GLY A 315 -3.05 0.61 -28.24
C GLY A 315 -2.23 1.10 -29.43
N GLY A 316 -1.06 0.50 -29.65
CA GLY A 316 -0.17 0.88 -30.75
C GLY A 316 0.82 -0.22 -31.11
N ASP A 317 0.32 -1.28 -31.72
CA ASP A 317 1.11 -2.32 -32.38
C ASP A 317 2.00 -1.71 -33.47
N ARG A 318 3.33 -1.88 -33.34
CA ARG A 318 4.26 -1.79 -34.46
C ARG A 318 4.70 -3.20 -34.83
N TYR A 319 3.99 -3.79 -35.80
CA TYR A 319 4.46 -4.95 -36.54
C TYR A 319 5.62 -4.55 -37.46
N LEU A 320 6.71 -5.30 -37.38
CA LEU A 320 7.79 -5.31 -38.36
C LEU A 320 7.32 -6.10 -39.58
N GLU A 321 7.20 -5.40 -40.72
CA GLU A 321 6.96 -6.00 -42.04
C GLU A 321 8.19 -6.78 -42.53
N LEU A 322 7.95 -8.00 -43.01
CA LEU A 322 8.80 -8.71 -43.96
C LEU A 322 7.90 -9.09 -45.15
N GLY A 323 8.07 -8.43 -46.30
CA GLY A 323 7.42 -8.80 -47.56
C GLY A 323 8.19 -9.88 -48.34
N PRO A 324 7.92 -10.09 -49.65
CA PRO A 324 6.61 -10.18 -50.30
C PRO A 324 6.45 -11.54 -51.01
N GLY A 325 5.24 -12.11 -50.99
CA GLY A 325 4.87 -13.29 -51.78
C GLY A 325 3.88 -12.91 -52.88
N ALA A 326 4.40 -12.73 -54.09
CA ALA A 326 3.64 -12.50 -55.30
C ALA A 326 2.82 -13.75 -55.71
N GLY A 327 1.63 -13.53 -56.29
CA GLY A 327 1.00 -14.51 -57.18
C GLY A 327 -0.50 -14.67 -57.01
N GLN A 328 -1.28 -13.77 -57.61
CA GLN A 328 -2.54 -14.18 -58.25
C GLN A 328 -2.28 -14.32 -59.75
N PRO A 329 -3.00 -15.25 -60.40
CA PRO A 329 -3.85 -14.77 -61.47
C PRO A 329 -5.28 -15.32 -61.37
N THR A 330 -6.22 -14.40 -61.59
CA THR A 330 -7.59 -14.62 -62.04
C THR A 330 -7.65 -15.34 -63.39
N VAL A 331 -8.75 -16.06 -63.67
CA VAL A 331 -9.70 -15.81 -64.79
C VAL A 331 -10.56 -17.06 -65.13
N THR A 332 -11.89 -16.87 -64.99
CA THR A 332 -13.07 -17.43 -65.69
C THR A 332 -13.21 -18.89 -66.14
N GLY A 333 -14.22 -19.57 -65.57
CA GLY A 333 -15.27 -20.52 -66.09
C GLY A 333 -15.07 -21.41 -67.34
N PRO A 334 -16.11 -22.12 -67.84
CA PRO A 334 -17.37 -22.55 -67.19
C PRO A 334 -17.80 -24.04 -67.52
N VAL A 335 -18.99 -24.45 -67.01
CA VAL A 335 -20.00 -25.35 -67.64
C VAL A 335 -19.90 -26.90 -67.53
N LEU A 336 -21.03 -27.49 -67.07
CA LEU A 336 -21.64 -28.84 -67.21
C LEU A 336 -20.90 -30.05 -66.59
N ASN A 337 -21.53 -31.04 -65.93
CA ASN A 337 -22.93 -31.49 -65.79
C ASN A 337 -23.22 -31.82 -64.32
#